data_AF-A0A8T2W6Q0-F1
#
_entry.id   AF-A0A8T2W6Q0-F1
#
_cell.length_a   1.000
_cell.length_b   1.000
_cell.length_c   1.000
_cell.angle_alpha   90.00
_cell.angle_beta   90.00
_cell.angle_gamma   90.00
#
_symmetry.space_group_name_H-M   'P 1'
#
loop_
_entity.id
_entity.type
_entity.pdbx_description
1 polymer ?
#
loop_
_entity_poly.entity_id
_entity_poly.type
_entity_poly.pdbx_seq_one_letter_code
_entity_poly.pdbx_strand_id
1 'polypeptide(L)'
;MLVRAVSSQPTNSRSLDDQRISRRRAVALPVFLPLLTLKPSPAVAAPLVTNKEVDNASSPYIQELLRRTDEKKDERKAARLNDYYRRNYGDYFQFMDGSNMDNSGINAETQKQIKAWLKENGIKPSGE
;
A
#
# COMPACT_ATOMS: atom_id res chain seq x y z
N MET A 1 32.68 -23.04 -35.00
CA MET A 1 31.26 -23.30 -34.70
C MET A 1 30.65 -22.03 -34.12
N LEU A 2 29.53 -21.59 -34.69
CA LEU A 2 28.86 -20.32 -34.42
C LEU A 2 28.30 -20.22 -32.99
N VAL A 3 28.43 -19.03 -32.41
CA VAL A 3 27.73 -18.56 -31.20
C VAL A 3 26.25 -18.38 -31.50
N ARG A 4 25.36 -18.84 -30.63
CA ARG A 4 23.94 -18.47 -30.68
C ARG A 4 23.46 -18.06 -29.30
N ALA A 5 23.33 -16.75 -29.10
CA ALA A 5 22.68 -16.16 -27.95
C ALA A 5 21.17 -16.44 -28.00
N VAL A 6 20.62 -17.03 -26.94
CA VAL A 6 19.18 -17.10 -26.72
C VAL A 6 18.76 -15.84 -25.98
N SER A 7 18.13 -14.94 -26.73
CA SER A 7 17.41 -13.78 -26.22
C SER A 7 16.06 -14.25 -25.69
N SER A 8 15.84 -14.11 -24.38
CA SER A 8 14.54 -14.40 -23.75
C SER A 8 13.77 -13.08 -23.58
N GLN A 9 12.67 -12.94 -24.31
CA GLN A 9 11.71 -11.84 -24.17
C GLN A 9 10.69 -12.20 -23.08
N PRO A 10 10.34 -11.29 -22.15
CA PRO A 10 9.23 -11.53 -21.22
C PRO A 10 7.87 -11.33 -21.93
N THR A 11 7.06 -12.38 -21.97
CA THR A 11 5.68 -12.35 -22.47
C THR A 11 4.77 -11.69 -21.43
N ASN A 12 4.44 -10.42 -21.68
CA ASN A 12 3.48 -9.66 -20.89
C ASN A 12 2.10 -9.74 -21.57
N SER A 13 1.27 -10.72 -21.19
CA SER A 13 -0.13 -10.79 -21.60
C SER A 13 -1.03 -10.27 -20.49
N ARG A 14 -1.11 -8.94 -20.37
CA ARG A 14 -2.12 -8.27 -19.55
C ARG A 14 -3.43 -8.26 -20.32
N SER A 15 -4.27 -9.26 -20.06
CA SER A 15 -5.66 -9.34 -20.55
C SER A 15 -6.45 -8.16 -20.00
N LEU A 16 -6.68 -7.16 -20.84
CA LEU A 16 -7.75 -6.18 -20.67
C LEU A 16 -9.00 -6.76 -21.31
N ASP A 17 -10.15 -6.42 -20.75
CA ASP A 17 -11.51 -6.68 -21.25
C ASP A 17 -12.25 -7.87 -20.65
N ASP A 18 -12.90 -7.62 -19.50
CA ASP A 18 -14.25 -8.14 -19.29
C ASP A 18 -15.09 -7.17 -18.43
N GLN A 19 -15.35 -5.98 -18.99
CA GLN A 19 -16.42 -5.10 -18.49
C GLN A 19 -17.71 -5.38 -19.26
N ARG A 20 -18.43 -6.42 -18.85
CA ARG A 20 -19.82 -6.67 -19.29
C ARG A 20 -20.76 -5.67 -18.61
N ILE A 21 -20.78 -4.44 -19.11
CA ILE A 21 -21.81 -3.46 -18.78
C ILE A 21 -23.10 -3.88 -19.47
N SER A 22 -24.01 -4.41 -18.67
CA SER A 22 -25.33 -4.88 -19.06
C SER A 22 -26.16 -3.70 -19.60
N ARG A 23 -26.50 -3.76 -20.89
CA ARG A 23 -27.39 -2.82 -21.59
C ARG A 23 -28.79 -2.88 -21.00
N ARG A 24 -29.21 -1.84 -20.26
CA ARG A 24 -30.64 -1.61 -19.98
C ARG A 24 -31.00 -0.12 -20.05
N ARG A 25 -31.67 0.19 -21.17
CA ARG A 25 -32.74 1.18 -21.35
C ARG A 25 -32.38 2.67 -21.20
N ALA A 26 -32.11 3.29 -22.35
CA ALA A 26 -32.28 4.72 -22.55
C ALA A 26 -33.77 5.07 -22.41
N VAL A 27 -34.10 5.97 -21.49
CA VAL A 27 -35.36 6.70 -21.44
C VAL A 27 -34.99 8.17 -21.63
N ALA A 28 -35.27 8.69 -22.82
CA ALA A 28 -35.12 10.11 -23.11
C ALA A 28 -36.38 10.85 -22.64
N LEU A 29 -36.22 11.80 -21.72
CA LEU A 29 -37.23 12.79 -21.36
C LEU A 29 -36.61 14.18 -21.58
N PRO A 30 -37.17 15.04 -22.44
CA PRO A 30 -36.68 16.40 -22.63
C PRO A 30 -37.40 17.31 -21.63
N VAL A 31 -36.66 17.94 -20.72
CA VAL A 31 -37.20 19.06 -19.93
C VAL A 31 -36.17 20.18 -19.90
N PHE A 32 -36.60 21.31 -20.45
CA PHE A 32 -35.93 22.60 -20.55
C PHE A 32 -35.24 23.04 -19.25
N LEU A 33 -33.96 23.43 -19.34
CA LEU A 33 -33.32 24.29 -18.33
C LEU A 33 -33.31 25.74 -18.84
N PRO A 34 -33.81 26.72 -18.06
CA PRO A 34 -33.66 28.13 -18.41
C PRO A 34 -32.19 28.55 -18.27
N LEU A 35 -31.69 29.23 -19.30
CA LEU A 35 -30.35 29.81 -19.34
C LEU A 35 -30.24 30.93 -18.29
N LEU A 36 -29.71 30.61 -17.11
CA LEU A 36 -29.44 31.58 -16.05
C LEU A 36 -28.26 32.45 -16.48
N THR A 37 -28.51 33.71 -16.86
CA THR A 37 -27.45 34.67 -17.17
C THR A 37 -26.77 35.11 -15.87
N LEU A 38 -25.71 34.40 -15.47
CA LEU A 38 -24.89 34.77 -14.32
C LEU A 38 -23.99 35.96 -14.72
N LYS A 39 -24.33 37.16 -14.25
CA LYS A 39 -23.41 38.31 -14.34
C LYS A 39 -22.15 37.96 -13.54
N PRO A 40 -20.93 38.05 -14.12
CA PRO A 40 -19.72 37.83 -13.36
C PRO A 40 -19.57 38.97 -12.35
N SER A 41 -19.81 38.68 -11.08
CA SER A 41 -19.30 39.50 -9.98
C SER A 41 -17.78 39.40 -10.04
N PRO A 42 -17.02 40.50 -9.88
CA PRO A 42 -15.59 40.41 -9.71
C PRO A 42 -15.35 39.63 -8.42
N ALA A 43 -15.02 38.35 -8.56
CA ALA A 43 -14.50 37.56 -7.47
C ALA A 43 -13.19 38.24 -7.08
N VAL A 44 -13.19 38.94 -5.94
CA VAL A 44 -11.97 39.34 -5.27
C VAL A 44 -11.27 38.02 -4.96
N ALA A 45 -10.29 37.68 -5.79
CA ALA A 45 -9.46 36.51 -5.61
C ALA A 45 -8.89 36.59 -4.19
N ALA A 46 -9.23 35.60 -3.36
CA ALA A 46 -8.58 35.42 -2.08
C ALA A 46 -7.06 35.40 -2.31
N PRO A 47 -6.25 36.02 -1.43
CA PRO A 47 -4.81 36.05 -1.62
C PRO A 47 -4.31 34.62 -1.80
N LEU A 48 -3.60 34.38 -2.89
CA LEU A 48 -2.87 33.15 -3.12
C LEU A 48 -1.91 33.00 -1.93
N VAL A 49 -2.24 32.11 -1.00
CA VAL A 49 -1.33 31.71 0.07
C VAL A 49 -0.17 31.00 -0.62
N THR A 50 0.83 31.80 -0.98
CA THR A 50 2.08 31.27 -1.50
C THR A 50 2.77 30.59 -0.33
N ASN A 51 2.76 29.25 -0.31
CA ASN A 51 3.64 28.49 0.56
C ASN A 51 5.06 28.87 0.18
N LYS A 52 5.65 29.85 0.87
CA LYS A 52 7.06 30.18 0.66
C LYS A 52 7.88 29.04 1.23
N GLU A 53 8.74 28.47 0.39
CA GLU A 53 9.71 27.48 0.82
C GLU A 53 10.57 28.12 1.92
N VAL A 54 10.47 27.57 3.12
CA VAL A 54 11.27 28.00 4.26
C VAL A 54 12.56 27.19 4.20
N ASP A 55 13.70 27.88 4.16
CA ASP A 55 14.99 27.20 4.15
C ASP A 55 15.13 26.33 5.40
N ASN A 56 15.40 25.04 5.19
CA ASN A 56 15.53 24.02 6.23
C ASN A 56 16.58 24.40 7.28
N ALA A 57 17.64 25.12 6.88
CA ALA A 57 18.68 25.58 7.79
C ALA A 57 18.25 26.78 8.65
N SER A 58 17.26 27.56 8.20
CA SER A 58 16.85 28.81 8.86
C SER A 58 15.72 28.64 9.87
N SER A 59 14.90 27.59 9.74
CA SER A 59 13.73 27.38 10.58
C SER A 59 14.04 26.50 11.80
N PRO A 60 13.95 27.05 13.04
CA PRO A 60 14.17 26.25 14.25
C PRO A 60 13.20 25.07 14.37
N TYR A 61 11.98 25.23 13.85
CA TYR A 61 10.99 24.16 13.86
C TYR A 61 11.39 22.99 12.94
N ILE A 62 11.92 23.30 11.74
CA ILE A 62 12.38 22.25 10.81
C ILE A 62 13.58 21.51 11.40
N GLN A 63 14.53 22.22 12.02
CA GLN A 63 15.68 21.59 12.67
C GLN A 63 15.25 20.64 13.79
N GLU A 64 14.26 21.02 14.61
CA GLU A 64 13.72 20.14 15.66
C GLU A 64 13.03 18.89 15.08
N LEU A 65 12.32 19.03 13.95
CA LEU A 65 11.74 17.87 13.26
C LEU A 65 12.80 16.94 12.67
N LEU A 66 13.89 17.49 12.12
CA LEU A 66 15.02 16.70 11.62
C LEU A 66 15.72 15.95 12.76
N ARG A 67 15.99 16.63 13.89
CA ARG A 67 16.54 16.00 15.10
C ARG A 67 15.68 14.82 15.56
N ARG A 68 14.36 15.01 15.67
CA ARG A 68 13.41 13.93 16.02
C ARG A 68 13.34 12.81 14.98
N THR A 69 13.66 13.12 13.74
CA THR A 69 13.71 12.12 12.66
C THR A 69 14.91 11.22 12.87
N ASP A 70 16.08 11.80 13.13
CA ASP A 70 17.33 11.08 13.35
C ASP A 70 17.30 10.25 14.63
N GLU A 71 16.83 10.82 15.75
CA GLU A 71 16.78 10.12 17.05
C GLU A 71 15.92 8.85 17.02
N LYS A 72 14.83 8.89 16.26
CA LYS A 72 13.87 7.77 16.16
C LYS A 72 14.05 6.97 14.87
N LYS A 73 15.14 7.18 14.13
CA LYS A 73 15.35 6.54 12.82
C LYS A 73 15.38 5.03 12.94
N ASP A 74 16.13 4.52 13.92
CA ASP A 74 16.31 3.08 14.13
C ASP A 74 15.05 2.43 14.72
N GLU A 75 14.39 3.07 15.68
CA GLU A 75 13.10 2.62 16.21
C GLU A 75 12.05 2.49 15.10
N ARG A 76 11.90 3.52 14.27
CA ARG A 76 10.95 3.49 13.14
C ARG A 76 11.36 2.48 12.09
N LYS A 77 12.67 2.26 11.86
CA LYS A 77 13.16 1.22 10.96
C LYS A 77 12.79 -0.18 11.48
N ALA A 78 13.00 -0.44 12.76
CA ALA A 78 12.63 -1.70 13.40
C ALA A 78 11.11 -1.92 13.33
N ALA A 79 10.31 -0.89 13.63
CA ALA A 79 8.86 -0.97 13.53
C ALA A 79 8.38 -1.27 12.09
N ARG A 80 8.95 -0.58 11.09
CA ARG A 80 8.65 -0.88 9.67
C ARG A 80 9.00 -2.31 9.29
N LEU A 81 10.14 -2.81 9.77
CA LEU A 81 10.58 -4.17 9.48
C LEU A 81 9.70 -5.22 10.17
N ASN A 82 9.32 -4.99 11.42
CA ASN A 82 8.40 -5.85 12.16
C ASN A 82 7.02 -5.89 11.48
N ASP A 83 6.46 -4.75 11.07
CA ASP A 83 5.19 -4.71 10.32
C ASP A 83 5.29 -5.45 8.98
N TYR A 84 6.41 -5.30 8.26
CA TYR A 84 6.67 -6.06 7.05
C TYR A 84 6.67 -7.56 7.33
N TYR A 85 7.38 -8.02 8.37
CA TYR A 85 7.40 -9.44 8.70
C TYR A 85 6.03 -9.97 9.08
N ARG A 86 5.30 -9.22 9.90
CA ARG A 86 3.94 -9.57 10.33
C ARG A 86 3.00 -9.77 9.14
N ARG A 87 3.01 -8.85 8.17
CA ARG A 87 2.11 -8.86 7.01
C ARG A 87 2.48 -9.90 5.95
N ASN A 88 3.77 -10.23 5.81
CA ASN A 88 4.23 -11.13 4.75
C ASN A 88 4.37 -12.59 5.21
N TYR A 89 4.72 -12.82 6.48
CA TYR A 89 4.93 -14.17 7.01
C TYR A 89 3.80 -14.65 7.90
N GLY A 90 2.86 -13.77 8.29
CA GLY A 90 1.69 -14.12 9.09
C GLY A 90 0.88 -15.27 8.50
N ASP A 91 0.39 -15.09 7.29
CA ASP A 91 -0.46 -16.07 6.61
C ASP A 91 0.29 -17.38 6.33
N TYR A 92 1.59 -17.29 5.98
CA TYR A 92 2.42 -18.48 5.76
C TYR A 92 2.58 -19.28 7.05
N PHE A 93 2.94 -18.63 8.16
CA PHE A 93 3.08 -19.31 9.44
C PHE A 93 1.75 -19.82 9.97
N GLN A 94 0.65 -19.09 9.75
CA GLN A 94 -0.69 -19.54 10.09
C GLN A 94 -1.08 -20.82 9.31
N PHE A 95 -0.78 -20.87 8.00
CA PHE A 95 -0.98 -22.06 7.16
C PHE A 95 -0.10 -23.24 7.60
N MET A 96 1.14 -22.95 7.99
CA MET A 96 2.08 -23.96 8.46
C MET A 96 1.65 -24.56 9.79
N ASP A 97 1.27 -23.74 10.78
CA ASP A 97 0.87 -24.19 12.14
C ASP A 97 -0.35 -25.13 12.13
N GLY A 98 -1.19 -25.06 11.09
CA GLY A 98 -2.28 -25.99 10.88
C GLY A 98 -1.81 -27.35 10.34
N SER A 99 -2.32 -27.75 9.17
CA SER A 99 -2.18 -29.12 8.65
C SER A 99 -0.77 -29.54 8.22
N ASN A 100 0.18 -28.61 8.15
CA ASN A 100 1.47 -28.83 7.48
C ASN A 100 2.68 -28.85 8.42
N MET A 101 2.53 -28.50 9.70
CA MET A 101 3.69 -28.30 10.56
C MET A 101 4.47 -29.61 10.80
N ASP A 102 3.76 -30.71 11.06
CA ASP A 102 4.40 -32.00 11.34
C ASP A 102 5.09 -32.62 10.12
N ASN A 103 4.63 -32.26 8.91
CA ASN A 103 5.17 -32.77 7.63
C ASN A 103 6.17 -31.83 6.96
N SER A 104 6.46 -30.68 7.58
CA SER A 104 7.26 -29.61 6.98
C SER A 104 8.78 -29.83 7.01
N GLY A 105 9.25 -30.85 7.73
CA GLY A 105 10.68 -31.07 7.98
C GLY A 105 11.32 -30.01 8.90
N ILE A 106 10.50 -29.12 9.50
CA ILE A 106 10.94 -28.12 10.46
C ILE A 106 11.14 -28.79 11.81
N ASN A 107 12.27 -28.53 12.47
CA ASN A 107 12.56 -29.09 13.79
C ASN A 107 11.59 -28.55 14.86
N ALA A 108 11.41 -29.31 15.94
CA ALA A 108 10.44 -28.98 17.00
C ALA A 108 10.68 -27.62 17.68
N GLU A 109 11.93 -27.14 17.72
CA GLU A 109 12.26 -25.85 18.32
C GLU A 109 11.77 -24.68 17.44
N THR A 110 12.02 -24.77 16.13
CA THR A 110 11.54 -23.78 15.16
C THR A 110 10.01 -23.77 15.11
N GLN A 111 9.36 -24.93 15.23
CA GLN A 111 7.89 -25.00 15.33
C GLN A 111 7.36 -24.22 16.55
N LYS A 112 8.01 -24.38 17.73
CA LYS A 112 7.63 -23.61 18.93
C LYS A 112 7.82 -22.12 18.73
N GLN A 113 8.89 -21.71 18.07
CA GLN A 113 9.17 -20.31 17.78
C GLN A 113 8.13 -19.71 16.83
N ILE A 114 7.68 -20.46 15.82
CA ILE A 114 6.61 -20.03 14.91
C ILE A 114 5.30 -19.81 15.69
N LYS A 115 4.91 -20.77 16.56
CA LYS A 115 3.71 -20.61 17.41
C LYS A 115 3.81 -19.40 18.34
N ALA A 116 4.98 -19.21 18.95
CA ALA A 116 5.22 -18.06 19.84
C ALA A 116 5.12 -16.73 19.09
N TRP A 117 5.70 -16.66 17.88
CA TRP A 117 5.66 -15.47 17.04
C TRP A 117 4.24 -15.14 16.57
N LEU A 118 3.45 -16.15 16.17
CA LEU A 118 2.04 -15.96 15.80
C LEU A 118 1.23 -15.38 16.96
N LYS A 119 1.42 -15.92 18.17
CA LYS A 119 0.78 -15.45 19.40
C LYS A 119 1.18 -14.01 19.75
N GLU A 120 2.46 -13.69 19.68
CA GLU A 120 2.98 -12.34 19.95
C GLU A 120 2.38 -11.29 19.00
N ASN A 121 2.13 -11.68 17.75
CA ASN A 121 1.56 -10.82 16.72
C ASN A 121 0.02 -10.84 16.66
N GLY A 122 -0.65 -11.55 17.59
CA GLY A 122 -2.11 -11.65 17.63
C GLY A 122 -2.73 -12.34 16.42
N ILE A 123 -1.95 -13.17 15.72
CA ILE A 123 -2.41 -13.92 14.54
C ILE A 123 -2.98 -15.24 15.02
N LYS A 124 -4.26 -15.48 14.72
CA LYS A 124 -4.96 -16.71 15.13
C LYS A 124 -4.41 -17.92 14.36
N PRO A 125 -4.35 -19.12 14.94
CA PRO A 125 -4.01 -20.33 14.19
C PRO A 125 -5.07 -20.63 13.12
N SER A 126 -4.69 -21.31 12.02
CA SER A 126 -5.67 -21.77 11.03
C SER A 126 -6.42 -22.98 11.58
N GLY A 127 -7.70 -22.81 11.94
CA GLY A 127 -8.54 -23.92 12.41
C GLY A 127 -9.50 -23.61 13.56
N GLU A 128 -9.48 -22.38 14.11
CA GLU A 128 -10.52 -21.84 14.99
C GLU A 128 -11.55 -20.98 14.24
#